data_AF-A0A9X2VYA9-F1
#
_entry.id   AF-A0A9X2VYA9-F1
#
_cell.length_a   1.000
_cell.length_b   1.000
_cell.length_c   1.000
_cell.angle_alpha   90.00
_cell.angle_beta   90.00
_cell.angle_gamma   90.00
#
_symmetry.space_group_name_H-M   'P 1'
#
loop_
_entity.id
_entity.type
_entity.pdbx_description
1 polymer ?
#
loop_
_entity_poly.entity_id
_entity_poly.type
_entity_poly.pdbx_seq_one_letter_code
_entity_poly.pdbx_strand_id
1 'polypeptide(L)'
;MDSLAFQLSGHSCVAARGLLNISREELASLAGISLSSLRRLEQGEKVSDYVIDRVLKALRAEGIHFIGSGTAPELVSKTLSA
;
A
#
# COMPACT_ATOMS: atom_id res chain seq x y z
N MET A 1 -13.04 -11.09 -7.25
CA MET A 1 -12.75 -9.66 -6.94
C MET A 1 -11.53 -9.67 -6.05
N ASP A 2 -10.35 -9.57 -6.66
CA ASP A 2 -9.08 -9.53 -5.94
C ASP A 2 -9.07 -8.34 -4.99
N SER A 3 -8.97 -8.62 -3.68
CA SER A 3 -9.06 -7.62 -2.63
C SER A 3 -7.94 -6.59 -2.76
N LEU A 4 -8.27 -5.40 -3.30
CA LEU A 4 -7.37 -4.24 -3.35
C LEU A 4 -6.82 -3.86 -1.95
N ALA A 5 -7.61 -4.09 -0.90
CA ALA A 5 -7.23 -3.91 0.49
C ALA A 5 -6.03 -4.77 0.92
N PHE A 6 -5.78 -5.90 0.26
CA PHE A 6 -4.68 -6.80 0.60
C PHE A 6 -3.31 -6.28 0.11
N GLN A 7 -3.29 -5.33 -0.84
CA GLN A 7 -2.04 -4.87 -1.47
C GLN A 7 -1.48 -3.58 -0.87
N LEU A 8 -2.27 -2.80 -0.11
CA LEU A 8 -1.85 -1.49 0.40
C LEU A 8 -2.05 -1.40 1.92
N SER A 9 -0.97 -1.60 2.67
CA SER A 9 -0.91 -1.27 4.10
C SER A 9 -0.46 0.19 4.32
N GLY A 10 -0.75 0.75 5.49
CA GLY A 10 -0.30 2.11 5.85
C GLY A 10 1.22 2.29 5.71
N HIS A 11 2.01 1.32 6.20
CA HIS A 11 3.47 1.35 6.06
C HIS A 11 3.93 1.31 4.60
N SER A 12 3.30 0.48 3.76
CA SER A 12 3.63 0.40 2.34
C SER A 12 3.26 1.68 1.58
N CYS A 13 2.18 2.36 1.99
CA CYS A 13 1.81 3.67 1.48
C CYS A 13 2.86 4.73 1.83
N VAL A 14 3.32 4.76 3.09
CA VAL A 14 4.40 5.67 3.53
C VAL A 14 5.70 5.40 2.77
N ALA A 15 6.07 4.13 2.59
CA ALA A 15 7.26 3.75 1.84
C ALA A 15 7.19 4.18 0.37
N ALA A 16 6.07 3.89 -0.30
CA ALA A 16 5.84 4.33 -1.69
C ALA A 16 5.94 5.85 -1.83
N ARG A 17 5.33 6.59 -0.91
CA ARG A 17 5.38 8.05 -0.88
C ARG A 17 6.82 8.57 -0.67
N GLY A 18 7.58 7.92 0.20
CA GLY A 18 8.99 8.22 0.41
C GLY A 18 9.86 7.96 -0.82
N LEU A 19 9.59 6.89 -1.57
CA LEU A 19 10.29 6.59 -2.83
C LEU A 19 10.02 7.64 -3.92
N LEU A 20 8.79 8.15 -3.98
CA LEU A 20 8.42 9.25 -4.88
C LEU A 20 8.90 10.63 -4.39
N ASN A 21 9.38 10.72 -3.15
CA ASN A 21 9.77 11.98 -2.49
C ASN A 21 8.65 13.05 -2.51
N ILE A 22 7.40 12.64 -2.31
CA ILE A 22 6.24 13.55 -2.23
C ILE A 22 5.68 13.64 -0.81
N SER A 23 5.06 14.77 -0.49
CA SER A 23 4.33 14.99 0.76
C SER A 23 3.01 14.23 0.80
N ARG A 24 2.42 14.12 1.99
CA ARG A 24 1.11 13.48 2.16
C ARG A 24 0.01 14.27 1.45
N GLU A 25 0.12 15.59 1.48
CA GLU A 25 -0.77 16.54 0.83
C GLU A 25 -0.76 16.34 -0.69
N GLU A 26 0.42 16.16 -1.29
CA GLU A 26 0.56 15.86 -2.71
C GLU A 26 -0.08 14.51 -3.08
N LEU A 27 0.19 13.45 -2.32
CA LEU A 27 -0.44 12.14 -2.57
C LEU A 27 -1.97 12.19 -2.41
N ALA A 28 -2.48 12.92 -1.41
CA ALA A 28 -3.92 13.10 -1.22
C ALA A 28 -4.55 13.84 -2.41
N SER A 29 -3.86 14.85 -2.94
CA SER A 29 -4.26 15.58 -4.14
C SER A 29 -4.28 14.68 -5.38
N LEU A 30 -3.21 13.92 -5.64
CA LEU A 30 -3.11 12.96 -6.74
C LEU A 30 -4.20 11.89 -6.67
N ALA A 31 -4.48 11.38 -5.47
CA ALA A 31 -5.53 10.39 -5.25
C ALA A 31 -6.94 11.01 -5.26
N GLY A 32 -7.09 12.33 -5.18
CA GLY A 32 -8.40 12.99 -5.10
C GLY A 32 -9.19 12.59 -3.85
N ILE A 33 -8.52 12.49 -2.70
CA ILE A 33 -9.12 12.18 -1.40
C ILE A 33 -8.74 13.24 -0.37
N SER A 34 -9.43 13.25 0.78
CA SER A 34 -9.04 14.15 1.88
C SER A 34 -7.71 13.73 2.51
N LEU A 35 -6.95 14.72 2.98
CA LEU A 35 -5.73 14.51 3.76
C LEU A 35 -5.97 13.67 5.01
N SER A 36 -7.14 13.85 5.65
CA SER A 36 -7.55 13.09 6.83
C SER A 36 -7.73 11.60 6.54
N SER A 37 -8.34 11.23 5.41
CA SER A 37 -8.49 9.84 4.99
C SER A 37 -7.14 9.19 4.69
N LEU A 38 -6.24 9.93 4.02
CA LEU A 38 -4.89 9.43 3.76
C LEU A 38 -4.08 9.25 5.06
N ARG A 39 -4.19 10.18 6.02
CA ARG A 39 -3.54 10.06 7.33
C ARG A 39 -3.99 8.81 8.08
N ARG A 40 -5.30 8.55 8.11
CA ARG A 40 -5.88 7.35 8.75
C ARG A 40 -5.37 6.07 8.09
N LEU A 41 -5.31 6.04 6.75
CA LEU A 41 -4.72 4.92 6.01
C LEU A 41 -3.24 4.70 6.37
N GLU A 42 -2.42 5.75 6.34
CA GLU A 42 -0.98 5.65 6.69
C GLU A 42 -0.77 5.19 8.14
N GLN A 43 -1.67 5.53 9.06
CA GLN A 43 -1.67 5.08 10.45
C GLN A 43 -2.18 3.65 10.65
N GLY A 44 -2.65 2.99 9.59
CA GLY A 44 -3.19 1.63 9.64
C GLY A 44 -4.62 1.55 10.19
N GLU A 45 -5.32 2.68 10.29
CA GLU A 45 -6.74 2.67 10.64
C GLU A 45 -7.60 2.12 9.50
N LYS A 46 -8.78 1.60 9.85
CA LYS A 46 -9.75 1.15 8.85
C LYS A 46 -10.30 2.33 8.06
N VAL A 47 -10.04 2.32 6.77
CA VAL A 47 -10.61 3.23 5.75
C VAL A 47 -11.49 2.46 4.78
N SER A 48 -12.23 3.16 3.93
CA SER A 48 -13.07 2.50 2.91
C SER A 48 -12.23 1.96 1.75
N ASP A 49 -12.75 0.93 1.08
CA ASP A 49 -12.11 0.36 -0.12
C ASP A 49 -11.93 1.41 -1.24
N TYR A 50 -12.82 2.40 -1.31
CA TYR A 50 -12.68 3.54 -2.22
C TYR A 50 -11.39 4.32 -1.97
N VAL A 51 -11.05 4.60 -0.70
CA VAL A 51 -9.81 5.31 -0.36
C VAL A 51 -8.60 4.48 -0.79
N ILE A 52 -8.62 3.17 -0.53
CA ILE A 52 -7.54 2.26 -0.91
C ILE A 52 -7.36 2.23 -2.44
N ASP A 53 -8.46 2.08 -3.20
CA ASP A 53 -8.44 2.05 -4.66
C ASP A 53 -7.89 3.36 -5.25
N ARG A 54 -8.31 4.51 -4.72
CA ARG A 54 -7.83 5.83 -5.17
C ARG A 54 -6.33 6.02 -4.93
N VAL A 55 -5.83 5.62 -3.77
CA VAL A 55 -4.40 5.70 -3.45
C VAL A 55 -3.59 4.73 -4.32
N LEU A 56 -4.05 3.49 -4.49
CA LEU A 56 -3.40 2.53 -5.38
C LEU A 56 -3.33 3.03 -6.83
N LYS A 57 -4.41 3.62 -7.35
CA LYS A 57 -4.43 4.19 -8.71
C LYS A 57 -3.46 5.36 -8.85
N ALA A 58 -3.43 6.27 -7.88
CA ALA A 58 -2.49 7.38 -7.90
C ALA A 58 -1.03 6.91 -7.88
N LEU A 59 -0.69 6.00 -6.96
CA LEU A 59 0.66 5.45 -6.86
C LEU A 59 1.08 4.69 -8.14
N ARG A 60 0.16 3.93 -8.75
CA ARG A 60 0.42 3.25 -10.03
C ARG A 60 0.63 4.23 -11.20
N ALA A 61 -0.09 5.35 -11.22
CA ALA A 61 0.09 6.38 -12.23
C ALA A 61 1.50 7.02 -12.14
N GLU A 62 2.05 7.11 -10.93
CA GLU A 62 3.42 7.54 -10.65
C GLU A 62 4.47 6.42 -10.79
N GLY A 63 4.08 5.24 -11.29
CA GLY A 63 4.99 4.12 -11.56
C GLY A 63 5.24 3.16 -10.38
N ILE A 64 4.53 3.29 -9.26
CA ILE A 64 4.62 2.35 -8.14
C ILE A 64 3.70 1.16 -8.36
N HIS A 65 4.29 -0.04 -8.42
CA HIS A 65 3.56 -1.30 -8.50
C HIS A 65 3.80 -2.17 -7.26
N PHE A 66 2.72 -2.53 -6.58
CA PHE A 66 2.76 -3.47 -5.45
C PHE A 66 2.69 -4.91 -5.94
N ILE A 67 3.78 -5.67 -5.77
CA ILE A 67 3.93 -7.06 -6.22
C ILE A 67 3.58 -8.05 -5.09
N GLY A 68 2.30 -8.09 -4.70
CA GLY A 68 1.75 -9.08 -3.76
C GLY A 68 2.16 -8.90 -2.30
N SER A 69 1.52 -9.65 -1.41
CA SER A 69 1.98 -9.79 -0.03
C SER A 69 3.31 -10.53 -0.06
N GLY A 70 4.34 -10.00 0.60
CA GLY A 70 5.42 -10.85 1.05
C GLY A 70 4.82 -11.89 2.00
N THR A 71 4.33 -13.01 1.48
CA THR A 71 4.36 -14.26 2.23
C THR A 71 5.82 -14.38 2.61
N ALA A 72 6.14 -14.34 3.90
CA ALA A 72 7.46 -14.74 4.35
C ALA A 72 7.82 -16.01 3.56
N PRO A 73 9.00 -16.10 2.94
CA PRO A 73 9.34 -17.29 2.16
C PRO A 73 8.97 -18.47 3.04
N GLU A 74 8.06 -19.33 2.56
CA GLU A 74 7.83 -20.58 3.25
C GLU A 74 9.22 -21.18 3.34
N LEU A 75 9.77 -21.19 4.56
CA LEU A 75 10.94 -21.97 4.87
C LEU A 75 10.46 -23.39 4.62
N VAL A 76 10.61 -23.85 3.38
CA VAL A 76 10.54 -25.26 3.03
C VAL A 76 11.63 -25.86 3.90
N SER A 77 11.20 -26.36 5.06
CA SER A 77 11.99 -27.18 5.94
C SER A 77 12.31 -28.42 5.15
N LYS A 78 13.33 -28.29 4.29
CA LYS A 78 13.92 -29.39 3.57
C LYS A 78 14.35 -30.35 4.66
N THR A 79 13.62 -31.45 4.75
CA THR A 79 13.90 -32.60 5.58
C THR A 79 15.38 -32.94 5.45
N LEU A 80 16.19 -32.56 6.43
CA LEU A 80 17.41 -33.29 6.72
C LEU A 80 16.96 -34.58 7.41
N SER A 81 16.62 -35.57 6.58
CA SER A 81 16.75 -36.97 6.99
C SER A 81 18.23 -37.32 6.77
N ALA A 82 18.96 -37.48 7.86
CA ALA A 82 20.25 -38.18 7.92
C ALA A 82 20.23 -39.04 9.18
#